data_AF-A0A920J609-F1
#
_entry.id   AF-A0A920J609-F1
#
_cell.length_a   1.000
_cell.length_b   1.000
_cell.length_c   1.000
_cell.angle_alpha   90.00
_cell.angle_beta   90.00
_cell.angle_gamma   90.00
#
_symmetry.space_group_name_H-M   'P 1'
#
loop_
_entity.id
_entity.type
_entity.pdbx_description
1 polymer ?
#
loop_
_entity_poly.entity_id
_entity_poly.type
_entity_poly.pdbx_seq_one_letter_code
_entity_poly.pdbx_strand_id
1 'polypeptide(L)'
;MFITEIDDEHANEKRTNALKPMNCPCHVQVYNQGLKSYRDLPIRLAEFGSCHRYEASGTLHGLMRVRGFTQDDGHIFCTEEQIETETGKFIEVLSSVYKDLGFDKFEIKLSTRPEVRVGSDKIWDKAESALKKSN
;
A
#
# COMPACT_ATOMS: atom_id res chain seq x y z
N MET A 1 14.39 8.65 7.25
CA MET A 1 14.28 7.17 7.14
C MET A 1 15.29 6.57 8.10
N PHE A 2 15.03 5.41 8.69
CA PHE A 2 16.03 4.71 9.51
C PHE A 2 16.98 3.96 8.59
N ILE A 3 18.26 4.34 8.61
CA ILE A 3 19.29 3.82 7.71
C ILE A 3 20.38 3.18 8.57
N THR A 4 20.90 2.04 8.13
CA THR A 4 22.03 1.35 8.74
C THR A 4 23.06 1.03 7.67
N GLU A 5 24.32 1.28 7.97
CA GLU A 5 25.44 0.88 7.14
C GLU A 5 26.10 -0.35 7.77
N ILE A 6 26.27 -1.40 6.98
CA ILE A 6 26.98 -2.61 7.40
C ILE A 6 28.40 -2.51 6.81
N ASP A 7 29.37 -2.40 7.71
CA ASP A 7 30.81 -2.30 7.44
C ASP A 7 31.54 -3.31 8.36
N ASP A 8 31.18 -4.59 8.20
CA ASP A 8 31.73 -5.72 8.97
C ASP A 8 32.90 -6.34 8.20
N GLU A 9 33.99 -6.70 8.88
CA GLU A 9 35.18 -7.35 8.27
C GLU A 9 34.83 -8.66 7.54
N HIS A 10 33.71 -9.30 7.91
CA HIS A 10 33.20 -10.52 7.26
C HIS A 10 32.12 -10.27 6.19
N ALA A 11 31.72 -9.03 5.94
CA ALA A 11 30.75 -8.72 4.90
C ALA A 11 31.42 -8.74 3.52
N ASN A 12 30.84 -9.48 2.57
CA ASN A 12 31.35 -9.53 1.19
C ASN A 12 31.40 -8.15 0.52
N GLU A 13 30.52 -7.21 0.93
CA GLU A 13 30.44 -5.84 0.41
C GLU A 13 29.86 -4.88 1.45
N LYS A 14 30.30 -3.61 1.41
CA LYS A 14 29.68 -2.52 2.17
C LYS A 14 28.28 -2.23 1.64
N ARG A 15 27.27 -2.26 2.53
CA ARG A 15 25.86 -2.10 2.14
C ARG A 15 25.14 -1.11 3.04
N THR A 16 24.38 -0.21 2.41
CA THR A 16 23.44 0.69 3.08
C THR A 16 22.05 0.08 3.02
N ASN A 17 21.48 -0.24 4.17
CA ASN A 17 20.13 -0.76 4.31
C ASN A 17 19.22 0.26 4.98
N ALA A 18 17.92 0.13 4.77
CA ALA A 18 16.91 0.94 5.44
C ALA A 18 15.78 0.07 5.99
N LEU A 19 15.21 0.49 7.12
CA LEU A 19 13.97 -0.11 7.60
C LEU A 19 12.82 0.28 6.66
N LYS A 20 12.02 -0.71 6.27
CA LYS A 20 10.91 -0.51 5.33
C LYS A 20 9.90 0.50 5.89
N PRO A 21 9.54 1.57 5.16
CA PRO A 21 8.47 2.48 5.54
C PRO A 21 7.09 2.05 5.03
N MET A 22 7.05 1.02 4.18
CA MET A 22 5.88 0.42 3.53
C MET A 22 6.22 -0.97 2.99
N ASN A 23 5.22 -1.84 2.77
CA ASN A 23 5.45 -3.21 2.28
C ASN A 23 5.42 -3.36 0.75
N CYS A 24 4.90 -2.36 0.02
CA CYS A 24 4.72 -2.38 -1.45
C CYS A 24 5.92 -2.96 -2.23
N PRO A 25 7.18 -2.48 -2.04
CA PRO A 25 8.30 -3.00 -2.81
C PRO A 25 8.57 -4.49 -2.52
N CYS A 26 8.32 -4.96 -1.30
CA CYS A 26 8.47 -6.38 -0.94
C CYS A 26 7.41 -7.22 -1.66
N HIS A 27 6.16 -6.76 -1.71
CA HIS A 27 5.07 -7.47 -2.40
C HIS A 27 5.28 -7.52 -3.91
N VAL A 28 5.89 -6.49 -4.50
CA VAL A 28 6.35 -6.52 -5.90
C VAL A 28 7.43 -7.59 -6.11
N GLN A 29 8.39 -7.74 -5.18
CA GLN A 29 9.39 -8.81 -5.29
C GLN A 29 8.75 -10.20 -5.19
N VAL A 30 7.73 -10.38 -4.36
CA VAL A 30 6.96 -11.63 -4.28
C VAL A 30 6.22 -11.88 -5.59
N TYR A 31 5.56 -10.86 -6.15
CA TYR A 31 4.86 -10.98 -7.45
C TYR A 31 5.82 -11.39 -8.58
N ASN A 32 7.04 -10.84 -8.60
CA ASN A 32 8.08 -11.14 -9.58
C ASN A 32 8.61 -12.59 -9.50
N GLN A 33 8.35 -13.33 -8.41
CA GLN A 33 8.75 -14.73 -8.31
C GLN A 33 7.85 -15.62 -9.15
N GLY A 34 8.42 -16.27 -10.16
CA GLY A 34 7.73 -17.21 -11.05
C GLY A 34 6.88 -16.53 -12.12
N LEU A 35 6.48 -17.30 -13.13
CA LEU A 35 5.67 -16.82 -14.25
C LEU A 35 4.25 -16.46 -13.81
N LYS A 36 3.65 -15.47 -14.48
CA LYS A 36 2.29 -14.97 -14.23
C LYS A 36 1.54 -14.87 -15.56
N SER A 37 0.37 -15.48 -15.63
CA SER A 37 -0.56 -15.33 -16.75
C SER A 37 -1.62 -14.28 -16.43
N TYR A 38 -2.16 -13.64 -17.47
CA TYR A 38 -3.33 -12.77 -17.32
C TYR A 38 -4.53 -13.51 -16.71
N ARG A 39 -4.59 -14.84 -16.86
CA ARG A 39 -5.63 -15.71 -16.26
C ARG A 39 -5.49 -15.88 -14.76
N ASP A 40 -4.28 -15.66 -14.23
CA ASP A 40 -4.02 -15.76 -12.79
C ASP A 40 -4.43 -14.47 -12.05
N LEU A 41 -4.67 -13.39 -12.79
CA LEU A 41 -5.12 -12.11 -12.24
C LEU A 41 -6.63 -12.15 -11.95
N PRO A 42 -7.08 -11.61 -10.80
CA PRO A 42 -6.31 -10.81 -9.84
C PRO A 42 -5.56 -11.65 -8.79
N ILE A 43 -4.31 -11.25 -8.50
CA ILE A 43 -3.50 -11.82 -7.40
C ILE A 43 -3.55 -10.85 -6.22
N ARG A 44 -3.89 -11.36 -5.03
CA ARG A 44 -4.01 -10.58 -3.80
C ARG A 44 -2.98 -11.05 -2.80
N LEU A 45 -2.11 -10.16 -2.34
CA LEU A 45 -1.15 -10.39 -1.28
C LEU A 45 -1.57 -9.60 -0.04
N ALA A 46 -1.47 -10.19 1.13
CA ALA A 46 -1.78 -9.55 2.41
C ALA A 46 -0.68 -9.84 3.43
N GLU A 47 -0.33 -8.86 4.25
CA GLU A 47 0.71 -8.98 5.28
C GLU A 47 0.40 -8.05 6.45
N PHE A 48 0.46 -8.56 7.67
CA PHE A 48 0.58 -7.73 8.88
C PHE A 48 2.04 -7.26 9.03
N GLY A 49 2.46 -6.36 8.13
CA GLY A 49 3.86 -5.98 7.95
C GLY A 49 4.28 -4.85 8.89
N SER A 50 5.32 -5.09 9.69
CA SER A 50 5.91 -4.06 10.55
C SER A 50 6.70 -3.04 9.72
N CYS A 51 6.29 -1.77 9.79
CA CYS A 51 6.86 -0.65 9.05
C CYS A 51 7.38 0.44 9.99
N HIS A 52 8.34 1.22 9.50
CA HIS A 52 8.96 2.30 10.26
C HIS A 52 9.03 3.60 9.44
N ARG A 53 8.48 4.69 9.98
CA ARG A 53 8.57 6.04 9.40
C ARG A 53 9.30 6.97 10.36
N TYR A 54 10.21 7.78 9.80
CA TYR A 54 10.99 8.73 10.58
C TYR A 54 10.22 10.03 10.78
N GLU A 55 9.19 9.97 11.62
CA GLU A 55 8.35 11.12 11.96
C GLU A 55 9.09 12.10 12.89
N ALA A 56 8.81 13.40 12.72
CA ALA A 56 9.35 14.45 13.59
C ALA A 56 8.92 14.21 15.04
N SER A 57 9.86 14.30 15.98
CA SER A 57 9.64 13.92 17.39
C SER A 57 8.48 14.68 18.04
N GLY A 58 8.33 15.97 17.71
CA GLY A 58 7.23 16.80 18.21
C GLY A 58 5.83 16.47 17.68
N THR A 59 5.72 15.56 16.70
CA THR A 59 4.42 15.13 16.13
C THR A 59 3.90 13.82 16.70
N LEU A 60 4.71 13.12 17.50
CA LEU A 60 4.32 11.82 18.04
C LEU A 60 3.20 11.98 19.08
N HIS A 61 2.19 11.10 19.01
CA HIS A 61 1.02 11.21 19.88
C HIS A 61 0.40 9.84 20.18
N GLY A 62 0.64 9.34 21.40
CA GLY A 62 0.09 8.07 21.89
C GLY A 62 0.27 6.94 20.88
N LEU A 63 -0.84 6.25 20.55
CA LEU A 63 -0.91 5.25 19.48
C LEU A 63 -1.36 5.83 18.13
N MET A 64 -1.80 7.08 18.10
CA MET A 64 -2.35 7.72 16.89
C MET A 64 -1.26 8.12 15.89
N ARG A 65 -0.04 8.43 16.38
CA ARG A 65 1.09 8.79 15.52
C ARG A 65 2.40 8.29 16.13
N VAL A 66 2.96 7.23 15.53
CA VAL A 66 4.13 6.49 16.01
C VAL A 66 5.17 6.30 14.90
N ARG A 67 6.41 5.98 15.28
CA ARG A 67 7.50 5.70 14.33
C ARG A 67 7.54 4.26 13.84
N GLY A 68 7.02 3.32 14.61
CA GLY A 68 6.93 1.90 14.26
C GLY A 68 5.48 1.44 14.42
N PHE A 69 4.94 0.79 13.40
CA PHE A 69 3.56 0.35 13.37
C PHE A 69 3.40 -0.88 12.48
N THR A 70 2.34 -1.64 12.70
CA THR A 70 1.95 -2.75 11.84
C THR A 70 0.60 -2.40 11.22
N GLN A 71 0.52 -2.50 9.90
CA GLN A 71 -0.73 -2.33 9.17
C GLN A 71 -1.19 -3.69 8.65
N ASP A 72 -2.50 -3.88 8.58
CA ASP A 72 -3.20 -4.91 7.80
C ASP A 72 -3.07 -4.62 6.30
N ASP A 73 -1.83 -4.60 5.81
CA ASP A 73 -1.49 -4.13 4.46
C ASP A 73 -1.82 -5.19 3.39
N GLY A 74 -2.17 -4.73 2.19
CA GLY A 74 -2.56 -5.60 1.09
C GLY A 74 -2.30 -4.98 -0.27
N HIS A 75 -1.89 -5.82 -1.22
CA HIS A 75 -1.62 -5.42 -2.60
C HIS A 75 -2.36 -6.33 -3.57
N ILE A 76 -3.16 -5.72 -4.44
CA ILE A 76 -3.89 -6.42 -5.50
C ILE A 76 -3.22 -6.11 -6.84
N PHE A 77 -2.69 -7.15 -7.47
CA PHE A 77 -2.22 -7.11 -8.86
C PHE A 77 -3.37 -7.56 -9.75
N CYS A 78 -3.85 -6.67 -10.61
CA CYS A 78 -4.99 -6.93 -11.48
C CYS A 78 -4.81 -6.23 -12.83
N THR A 79 -5.63 -6.58 -13.81
CA THR A 79 -5.68 -5.84 -15.07
C THR A 79 -6.40 -4.51 -14.89
N GLU A 80 -6.18 -3.57 -15.80
CA GLU A 80 -6.83 -2.25 -15.71
C GLU A 80 -8.37 -2.32 -15.77
N GLU A 81 -8.93 -3.37 -16.38
CA GLU A 81 -10.37 -3.61 -16.48
C GLU A 81 -10.97 -4.12 -15.16
N GLN A 82 -10.13 -4.73 -14.30
CA GLN A 82 -10.54 -5.31 -13.03
C GLN A 82 -10.53 -4.29 -11.88
N ILE A 83 -9.94 -3.10 -12.07
CA ILE A 83 -9.77 -2.08 -11.02
C ILE A 83 -11.09 -1.71 -10.36
N GLU A 84 -12.13 -1.42 -11.15
CA GLU A 84 -13.44 -1.01 -10.64
C GLU A 84 -14.06 -2.11 -9.75
N THR A 85 -14.05 -3.35 -10.23
CA THR A 85 -14.60 -4.50 -9.50
C THR A 85 -13.82 -4.81 -8.22
N GLU A 86 -12.49 -4.78 -8.27
CA GLU A 86 -11.67 -5.06 -7.08
C GLU A 86 -11.75 -3.95 -6.03
N THR A 87 -11.89 -2.69 -6.47
CA THR A 87 -12.14 -1.56 -5.56
C THR A 87 -13.48 -1.70 -4.86
N GLY A 88 -14.56 -2.01 -5.60
CA GLY A 88 -15.88 -2.22 -5.01
C GLY A 88 -15.91 -3.33 -3.95
N LYS A 89 -15.30 -4.48 -4.25
CA LYS A 89 -15.15 -5.59 -3.28
C LYS A 89 -14.39 -5.17 -2.02
N PHE A 90 -13.33 -4.37 -2.18
CA PHE A 90 -12.58 -3.88 -1.04
C PHE A 90 -13.41 -2.94 -0.15
N ILE A 91 -14.20 -2.05 -0.77
CA ILE A 91 -15.11 -1.16 -0.05
C ILE A 91 -16.15 -1.97 0.74
N GLU A 92 -16.70 -3.04 0.17
CA GLU A 92 -17.64 -3.94 0.87
C GLU A 92 -17.00 -4.58 2.11
N VAL A 93 -15.77 -5.10 1.98
CA VAL A 93 -15.02 -5.70 3.09
C VAL A 93 -14.71 -4.66 4.17
N LEU A 94 -14.24 -3.47 3.80
CA LEU A 94 -13.94 -2.40 4.75
C LEU A 94 -15.21 -1.96 5.50
N SER A 95 -16.33 -1.85 4.77
CA SER A 95 -17.64 -1.50 5.33
C SER A 95 -18.12 -2.54 6.34
N SER A 96 -17.91 -3.84 6.06
CA SER A 96 -18.31 -4.90 6.99
C SER A 96 -17.46 -4.87 8.27
N VAL A 97 -16.14 -4.67 8.13
CA VAL A 97 -15.24 -4.52 9.28
C VAL A 97 -15.64 -3.33 10.15
N TYR A 98 -15.94 -2.19 9.54
CA TYR A 98 -16.37 -0.99 10.29
C TYR A 98 -17.68 -1.23 11.04
N LYS A 99 -18.65 -1.91 10.41
CA LYS A 99 -19.90 -2.30 11.05
C LYS A 99 -19.65 -3.22 12.24
N ASP A 100 -18.79 -4.23 12.10
CA ASP A 100 -18.46 -5.18 13.17
C ASP A 100 -17.75 -4.50 14.35
N LEU A 101 -17.00 -3.42 14.09
CA LEU A 101 -16.36 -2.58 15.10
C LEU A 101 -17.28 -1.51 15.72
N GLY A 102 -18.53 -1.41 15.28
CA GLY A 102 -19.51 -0.45 15.79
C GLY A 102 -19.43 0.96 15.18
N PHE A 103 -18.81 1.11 14.01
CA PHE A 103 -18.77 2.37 13.26
C PHE A 103 -19.90 2.44 12.23
N ASP A 104 -21.07 2.93 12.64
CA ASP A 104 -22.28 2.99 11.81
C ASP A 104 -22.20 3.99 10.64
N LYS A 105 -21.27 4.96 10.71
CA LYS A 105 -21.12 6.04 9.73
C LYS A 105 -19.66 6.31 9.46
N PHE A 106 -19.30 6.35 8.18
CA PHE A 106 -18.00 6.77 7.69
C PHE A 106 -18.15 7.52 6.36
N GLU A 107 -17.16 8.33 6.02
CA GLU A 107 -17.12 9.07 4.75
C GLU A 107 -16.03 8.47 3.86
N ILE A 108 -16.38 8.19 2.60
CA ILE A 108 -15.40 7.83 1.57
C ILE A 108 -14.99 9.12 0.85
N LYS A 109 -13.69 9.40 0.79
CA LYS A 109 -13.13 10.59 0.12
C LYS A 109 -12.24 10.17 -1.03
N LEU A 110 -12.60 10.59 -2.24
CA LEU A 110 -11.79 10.37 -3.42
C LEU A 110 -10.68 11.41 -3.52
N SER A 111 -9.43 10.96 -3.56
CA SER A 111 -8.28 11.81 -3.86
C SER A 111 -7.98 11.78 -5.36
N THR A 112 -8.05 12.94 -6.03
CA THR A 112 -7.77 13.09 -7.46
C THR A 112 -6.31 13.49 -7.70
N ARG A 113 -5.89 13.54 -8.97
CA ARG A 113 -4.51 13.88 -9.35
C ARG A 113 -4.07 15.24 -8.77
N PRO A 114 -2.86 15.31 -8.19
CA PRO A 114 -2.26 16.57 -7.76
C PRO A 114 -1.59 17.31 -8.93
N GLU A 115 -1.16 18.56 -8.72
CA GLU A 115 -0.40 19.34 -9.72
C GLU A 115 0.92 18.65 -10.11
N VAL A 116 1.67 18.18 -9.11
CA VAL A 116 2.93 17.44 -9.31
C VAL A 116 2.63 15.95 -9.31
N ARG A 117 2.74 15.31 -10.48
CA ARG A 117 2.35 13.92 -10.68
C ARG A 117 3.25 13.17 -11.67
N VAL A 118 3.18 11.85 -11.61
CA VAL A 118 3.85 10.92 -12.52
C VAL A 118 2.79 10.12 -13.29
N GLY A 119 3.12 9.68 -14.50
CA GLY A 119 2.21 8.97 -15.40
C GLY A 119 1.46 9.90 -16.35
N SER A 120 0.85 9.32 -17.38
CA SER A 120 0.12 10.07 -18.40
C SER A 120 -1.28 10.46 -17.94
N ASP A 121 -1.83 11.52 -18.52
CA ASP A 121 -3.21 11.98 -18.26
C ASP A 121 -4.21 10.86 -18.50
N LYS A 122 -4.01 10.07 -19.56
CA LYS A 122 -4.87 8.92 -19.89
C LYS A 122 -4.94 7.88 -18.77
N ILE A 123 -3.82 7.60 -18.09
CA ILE A 123 -3.79 6.65 -16.98
C ILE A 123 -4.57 7.21 -15.79
N TRP A 124 -4.36 8.49 -15.48
CA TRP A 124 -5.09 9.17 -14.42
C TRP A 124 -6.59 9.24 -14.70
N ASP A 125 -6.98 9.57 -15.93
CA ASP A 125 -8.39 9.63 -16.34
C ASP A 125 -9.08 8.29 -16.13
N LYS A 126 -8.39 7.19 -16.48
CA LYS A 126 -8.91 5.82 -16.30
C LYS A 126 -9.04 5.47 -14.81
N ALA A 127 -8.01 5.73 -14.01
CA ALA A 127 -8.01 5.43 -12.57
C ALA A 127 -9.10 6.23 -11.84
N GLU A 128 -9.14 7.55 -12.03
CA GLU A 128 -10.15 8.42 -11.40
C GLU A 128 -11.58 8.04 -11.83
N SER A 129 -11.77 7.67 -13.10
CA SER A 129 -13.08 7.22 -13.58
C SER A 129 -13.51 5.88 -12.96
N ALA A 130 -12.59 4.93 -12.80
CA ALA A 130 -12.87 3.65 -12.15
C ALA A 130 -13.20 3.84 -10.65
N LEU A 131 -12.46 4.72 -9.97
CA LEU A 131 -12.71 5.03 -8.56
C LEU A 131 -14.03 5.78 -8.34
N LYS A 132 -14.43 6.67 -9.25
CA LYS A 132 -15.73 7.36 -9.18
C LYS A 132 -16.93 6.42 -9.35
N LYS A 133 -16.78 5.34 -10.13
CA LYS A 133 -17.87 4.38 -10.40
C LYS A 133 -18.01 3.29 -9.34
N SER A 134 -16.94 3.03 -8.58
CA SER A 134 -16.89 1.97 -7.56
C SER A 134 -17.39 2.43 -6.18
N ASN A 135 -17.90 3.66 -6.08
CA ASN A 135 -18.45 4.27 -4.86
C ASN A 135 -19.96 4.42 -4.95
#